data_AF-A0A5B1CMX0-F1
#
_entry.id   AF-A0A5B1CMX0-F1
#
_cell.length_a   1.000
_cell.length_b   1.000
_cell.length_c   1.000
_cell.angle_alpha   90.00
_cell.angle_beta   90.00
_cell.angle_gamma   90.00
#
_symmetry.space_group_name_H-M   'P 1'
#
loop_
_entity.id
_entity.type
_entity.pdbx_description
1 polymer ?
#
loop_
_entity_poly.entity_id
_entity_poly.type
_entity_poly.pdbx_seq_one_letter_code
_entity_poly.pdbx_strand_id
1 'polypeptide(L)'
;MSDNTDSNDTSMNTVSGDKKVHGTVAEFTTVDSLMDACRKVRDAGYQKTDAFTPFPVHGIDKALGIKPTILPWIVLVCGLTGTAVALTMQIWMNAIDYPYIISGKPYISLPAFIPVAFELTILFASFGTFFGMWILNGLPKFSNPVFTDPRFDRVTDDRFFLYIDAKDPKYNQAGVEKLFGEFGSDYIQSVVEDDSEKKIPGFMYKVWIAVAAVSIIPLLIGLKMRVTNSDQPRFHIFFDMDFSPSKDAQQNTTLFADTRAMRPDVPGTVARGQHDVNFRTGIDMDAMASIDGVRAERLVRMLDDDQPESASESEESAPETTKSVMDTTPWLTDNPVDVSEETLLRGKQQFGIYCSVCHGLNGGGNGLVNRRAQRILAATWVPPSKLHDASLHADVYPDGKLFSTISNGIRKMPGYSAQIKAEDRWAIVAYVRALQRSQDASIDLVPKDQLEKIKKQQAEVEAALKAEADKANAGAESAEEETDADTSDAETSEDAKDESA
;
A
#
# COMPACT_ATOMS: atom_id res chain seq x y z
N MET A 1 23.84 -8.39 -54.50
CA MET A 1 24.38 -9.72 -54.15
C MET A 1 23.45 -10.73 -54.77
N SER A 2 23.99 -11.51 -55.70
CA SER A 2 23.36 -12.55 -56.50
C SER A 2 22.93 -13.77 -55.67
N ASP A 3 22.16 -14.65 -56.32
CA ASP A 3 21.70 -15.99 -55.93
C ASP A 3 20.49 -16.03 -54.99
N ASN A 4 19.51 -16.91 -55.14
CA ASN A 4 19.50 -18.20 -55.82
C ASN A 4 18.06 -18.56 -56.22
N THR A 5 17.85 -18.93 -57.48
CA THR A 5 16.62 -19.57 -57.97
C THR A 5 16.67 -21.05 -57.61
N ASP A 6 15.99 -21.46 -56.53
CA ASP A 6 15.68 -22.87 -56.29
C ASP A 6 14.28 -23.18 -56.83
N SER A 7 14.30 -23.75 -58.03
CA SER A 7 13.22 -24.52 -58.62
C SER A 7 12.96 -25.78 -57.78
N ASN A 8 11.80 -25.84 -57.13
CA ASN A 8 11.24 -27.11 -56.69
C ASN A 8 9.76 -27.17 -57.09
N ASP A 9 9.57 -27.68 -58.31
CA ASP A 9 8.33 -28.00 -58.97
C ASP A 9 7.64 -29.14 -58.21
N THR A 10 6.62 -28.81 -57.41
CA THR A 10 5.65 -29.79 -56.91
C THR A 10 4.38 -29.55 -57.69
N SER A 11 4.09 -30.45 -58.62
CA SER A 11 2.92 -30.47 -59.49
C SER A 11 1.63 -30.18 -58.70
N MET A 12 1.17 -28.94 -58.77
CA MET A 12 -0.13 -28.52 -58.24
C MET A 12 -1.21 -29.02 -59.20
N ASN A 13 -2.11 -29.85 -58.69
CA ASN A 13 -3.28 -30.34 -59.41
C ASN A 13 -4.17 -29.15 -59.81
N THR A 14 -4.25 -28.89 -61.12
CA THR A 14 -5.16 -27.93 -61.73
C THR A 14 -6.37 -28.65 -62.35
N VAL A 15 -7.50 -27.92 -62.44
CA VAL A 15 -8.75 -28.08 -63.23
C VAL A 15 -9.95 -27.99 -62.27
N SER A 16 -10.94 -27.09 -62.42
CA SER A 16 -11.55 -26.45 -63.59
C SER A 16 -11.52 -24.91 -63.52
N GLY A 17 -10.94 -24.27 -64.54
CA GLY A 17 -10.60 -22.83 -64.56
C GLY A 17 -9.21 -22.59 -63.97
N ASP A 18 -8.37 -21.77 -64.63
CA ASP A 18 -6.93 -21.56 -64.36
C ASP A 18 -6.54 -21.01 -62.95
N LYS A 19 -7.40 -21.13 -61.96
CA LYS A 19 -7.22 -20.55 -60.62
C LYS A 19 -6.59 -21.53 -59.65
N LYS A 20 -5.63 -21.04 -58.88
CA LYS A 20 -4.95 -21.80 -57.83
C LYS A 20 -5.92 -22.15 -56.69
N VAL A 21 -6.00 -23.42 -56.32
CA VAL A 21 -6.80 -23.91 -55.19
C VAL A 21 -6.02 -23.70 -53.89
N HIS A 22 -6.65 -23.08 -52.89
CA HIS A 22 -6.10 -22.88 -51.55
C HIS A 22 -6.55 -23.94 -50.56
N GLY A 23 -7.70 -24.56 -50.77
CA GLY A 23 -8.24 -25.60 -49.90
C GLY A 23 -9.69 -25.93 -50.23
N THR A 24 -10.33 -26.72 -49.39
CA THR A 24 -11.77 -27.04 -49.49
C THR A 24 -12.45 -26.65 -48.18
N VAL A 25 -13.65 -26.06 -48.28
CA VAL A 25 -14.49 -25.67 -47.14
C VAL A 25 -15.82 -26.43 -47.15
N ALA A 26 -16.34 -26.76 -45.97
CA ALA A 26 -17.65 -27.37 -45.78
C ALA A 26 -18.51 -26.55 -44.78
N GLU A 27 -19.79 -26.36 -45.10
CA GLU A 27 -20.78 -25.66 -44.27
C GLU A 27 -21.51 -26.63 -43.32
N PHE A 28 -21.69 -26.21 -42.08
CA PHE A 28 -22.44 -26.92 -41.05
C PHE A 28 -23.48 -25.99 -40.40
N THR A 29 -24.60 -26.57 -40.01
CA THR A 29 -25.76 -25.86 -39.43
C THR A 29 -25.75 -25.87 -37.90
N THR A 30 -25.03 -26.80 -37.28
CA THR A 30 -24.98 -26.96 -35.82
C THR A 30 -23.56 -27.13 -35.31
N VAL A 31 -23.33 -26.78 -34.04
CA VAL A 31 -22.04 -26.98 -33.37
C VAL A 31 -21.69 -28.47 -33.30
N ASP A 32 -22.66 -29.35 -33.04
CA ASP A 32 -22.42 -30.78 -32.88
C ASP A 32 -21.93 -31.43 -34.18
N SER A 33 -22.57 -31.10 -35.31
CA SER A 33 -22.14 -31.62 -36.61
C SER A 33 -20.75 -31.11 -37.01
N LEU A 34 -20.41 -29.85 -36.70
CA LEU A 34 -19.06 -29.33 -36.86
C LEU A 34 -18.06 -30.10 -35.98
N MET A 35 -18.35 -30.27 -34.69
CA MET A 35 -17.43 -30.89 -33.73
C MET A 35 -17.13 -32.36 -34.08
N ASP A 36 -18.12 -33.09 -34.57
CA ASP A 36 -17.93 -34.45 -35.05
C ASP A 36 -17.14 -34.51 -36.35
N ALA A 37 -17.36 -33.57 -37.26
CA ALA A 37 -16.53 -33.42 -38.46
C ALA A 37 -15.06 -33.10 -38.09
N CYS A 38 -14.82 -32.16 -37.17
CA CYS A 38 -13.48 -31.82 -36.68
C CYS A 38 -12.75 -33.06 -36.13
N ARG A 39 -13.42 -33.86 -35.28
CA ARG A 39 -12.85 -35.12 -34.74
C ARG A 39 -12.48 -36.08 -35.84
N LYS A 40 -13.37 -36.31 -36.81
CA LYS A 40 -13.10 -37.22 -37.94
C LYS A 40 -11.98 -36.73 -38.85
N VAL A 41 -11.90 -35.42 -39.10
CA VAL A 41 -10.81 -34.81 -39.88
C VAL A 41 -9.47 -34.98 -39.17
N ARG A 42 -9.42 -34.75 -37.85
CA ARG A 42 -8.24 -35.02 -37.03
C ARG A 42 -7.86 -36.51 -37.06
N ASP A 43 -8.83 -37.41 -36.91
CA ASP A 43 -8.60 -38.85 -36.88
C ASP A 43 -8.17 -39.40 -38.26
N ALA A 44 -8.59 -38.76 -39.35
CA ALA A 44 -8.07 -39.00 -40.71
C ALA A 44 -6.62 -38.50 -40.90
N GLY A 45 -6.11 -37.70 -39.96
CA GLY A 45 -4.73 -37.25 -39.88
C GLY A 45 -4.40 -36.03 -40.72
N TYR A 46 -5.39 -35.20 -41.04
CA TYR A 46 -5.15 -33.85 -41.57
C TYR A 46 -4.61 -32.94 -40.46
N GLN A 47 -3.65 -32.09 -40.78
CA GLN A 47 -2.93 -31.26 -39.81
C GLN A 47 -3.11 -29.76 -40.07
N LYS A 48 -3.29 -29.33 -41.32
CA LYS A 48 -3.52 -27.93 -41.69
C LYS A 48 -5.01 -27.70 -41.92
N THR A 49 -5.71 -27.56 -40.80
CA THR A 49 -7.16 -27.41 -40.78
C THR A 49 -7.54 -26.22 -39.93
N ASP A 50 -8.65 -25.59 -40.26
CA ASP A 50 -9.19 -24.44 -39.55
C ASP A 50 -10.71 -24.55 -39.45
N ALA A 51 -11.30 -23.99 -38.41
CA ALA A 51 -12.75 -23.95 -38.26
C ALA A 51 -13.20 -22.53 -37.95
N PHE A 52 -14.14 -22.05 -38.76
CA PHE A 52 -14.68 -20.71 -38.64
C PHE A 52 -16.07 -20.79 -37.99
N THR A 53 -16.21 -20.10 -36.86
CA THR A 53 -17.43 -20.11 -36.05
C THR A 53 -17.81 -18.68 -35.65
N PRO A 54 -19.11 -18.36 -35.54
CA PRO A 54 -19.56 -17.00 -35.18
C PRO A 54 -19.23 -16.64 -33.73
N PHE A 55 -19.03 -17.65 -32.88
CA PHE A 55 -18.67 -17.51 -31.48
C PHE A 55 -17.67 -18.60 -31.06
N PRO A 56 -16.95 -18.44 -29.93
CA PRO A 56 -16.03 -19.45 -29.45
C PRO A 56 -16.73 -20.77 -29.07
N VAL A 57 -16.43 -21.85 -29.77
CA VAL A 57 -16.92 -23.20 -29.45
C VAL A 57 -15.93 -23.90 -28.52
N HIS A 58 -16.37 -24.28 -27.33
CA HIS A 58 -15.52 -24.95 -26.35
C HIS A 58 -15.06 -26.33 -26.82
N GLY A 59 -13.74 -26.58 -26.76
CA GLY A 59 -13.13 -27.87 -27.10
C GLY A 59 -12.88 -28.09 -28.59
N ILE A 60 -13.15 -27.10 -29.44
CA ILE A 60 -12.89 -27.17 -30.89
C ILE A 60 -11.40 -27.36 -31.21
N ASP A 61 -10.53 -26.75 -30.39
CA ASP A 61 -9.08 -26.91 -30.41
C ASP A 61 -8.67 -28.39 -30.23
N LYS A 62 -9.23 -29.07 -29.24
CA LYS A 62 -9.00 -30.50 -28.99
C LYS A 62 -9.63 -31.38 -30.07
N ALA A 63 -10.78 -30.96 -30.61
CA ALA A 63 -11.45 -31.68 -31.70
C ALA A 63 -10.61 -31.67 -32.98
N LEU A 64 -10.00 -30.53 -33.32
CA LEU A 64 -9.09 -30.38 -34.46
C LEU A 64 -7.65 -30.87 -34.17
N GLY A 65 -7.30 -31.09 -32.89
CA GLY A 65 -5.95 -31.49 -32.50
C GLY A 65 -4.94 -30.33 -32.56
N ILE A 66 -5.42 -29.10 -32.38
CA ILE A 66 -4.57 -27.90 -32.33
C ILE A 66 -3.72 -27.92 -31.06
N LYS A 67 -2.43 -27.61 -31.21
CA LYS A 67 -1.50 -27.54 -30.09
C LYS A 67 -1.75 -26.26 -29.27
N PRO A 68 -1.46 -26.27 -27.95
CA PRO A 68 -1.53 -25.05 -27.14
C PRO A 68 -0.70 -23.91 -27.75
N THR A 69 -1.24 -22.71 -27.71
CA THR A 69 -0.55 -21.52 -28.22
C THR A 69 0.69 -21.18 -27.38
N ILE A 70 1.73 -20.67 -28.05
CA ILE A 70 2.94 -20.15 -27.39
C ILE A 70 2.76 -18.72 -26.84
N LEU A 71 1.61 -18.08 -27.12
CA LEU A 71 1.33 -16.71 -26.71
C LEU A 71 1.57 -16.44 -25.21
N PRO A 72 1.13 -17.29 -24.26
CA PRO A 72 1.38 -17.05 -22.84
C PRO A 72 2.86 -16.92 -22.48
N TRP A 73 3.74 -17.64 -23.18
CA TRP A 73 5.19 -17.55 -22.97
C TRP A 73 5.75 -16.22 -23.50
N ILE A 74 5.25 -15.75 -24.64
CA ILE A 74 5.60 -14.42 -25.17
C ILE A 74 5.19 -13.35 -24.15
N VAL A 75 3.96 -13.43 -23.64
CA VAL A 75 3.43 -12.49 -22.65
C VAL A 75 4.26 -12.48 -21.37
N LEU A 76 4.64 -13.66 -20.87
CA LEU A 76 5.49 -13.79 -19.68
C LEU A 76 6.85 -13.11 -19.89
N VAL A 77 7.52 -13.38 -21.02
CA VAL A 77 8.83 -12.77 -21.33
C VAL A 77 8.71 -11.25 -21.48
N CYS A 78 7.67 -10.75 -22.14
CA CYS A 78 7.43 -9.32 -22.25
C CYS A 78 7.18 -8.68 -20.88
N GLY A 79 6.34 -9.31 -20.04
CA GLY A 79 6.06 -8.84 -18.68
C GLY A 79 7.33 -8.76 -17.82
N LEU A 80 8.13 -9.83 -17.79
CA LEU A 80 9.41 -9.86 -17.07
C LEU A 80 10.39 -8.80 -17.57
N THR A 81 10.40 -8.56 -18.89
CA THR A 81 11.18 -7.48 -19.50
C THR A 81 10.69 -6.11 -19.00
N GLY A 82 9.37 -5.88 -18.92
CA GLY A 82 8.78 -4.67 -18.35
C GLY A 82 9.18 -4.44 -16.89
N THR A 83 9.14 -5.48 -16.05
CA THR A 83 9.62 -5.40 -14.66
C THR A 83 11.11 -5.02 -14.60
N ALA A 84 11.95 -5.70 -15.39
CA ALA A 84 13.39 -5.47 -15.42
C ALA A 84 13.73 -4.05 -15.88
N VAL A 85 13.08 -3.57 -16.94
CA VAL A 85 13.22 -2.20 -17.44
C VAL A 85 12.82 -1.20 -16.35
N ALA A 86 11.71 -1.42 -15.66
CA ALA A 86 11.25 -0.49 -14.64
C ALA A 86 12.20 -0.40 -13.44
N LEU A 87 12.68 -1.54 -12.94
CA LEU A 87 13.58 -1.57 -11.80
C LEU A 87 14.96 -1.01 -12.17
N THR A 88 15.52 -1.41 -13.31
CA THR A 88 16.82 -0.90 -13.77
C THR A 88 16.78 0.60 -14.05
N MET A 89 15.71 1.10 -14.69
CA MET A 89 15.50 2.53 -14.92
C MET A 89 15.41 3.31 -13.60
N GLN A 90 14.58 2.86 -12.66
CA GLN A 90 14.41 3.57 -11.38
C GLN A 90 15.68 3.56 -10.53
N ILE A 91 16.40 2.42 -10.48
CA ILE A 91 17.69 2.31 -9.78
C ILE A 91 18.72 3.21 -10.45
N TRP A 92 18.81 3.20 -11.78
CA TRP A 92 19.74 4.07 -12.50
C TRP A 92 19.48 5.54 -12.19
N MET A 93 18.24 6.00 -12.32
CA MET A 93 17.89 7.40 -12.13
C MET A 93 18.08 7.87 -10.68
N ASN A 94 17.63 7.08 -9.69
CA ASN A 94 17.60 7.50 -8.29
C ASN A 94 18.87 7.18 -7.49
N ALA A 95 19.68 6.20 -7.91
CA ALA A 95 20.84 5.74 -7.16
C ALA A 95 22.18 5.95 -7.89
N ILE A 96 22.20 6.15 -9.21
CA ILE A 96 23.43 6.26 -9.99
C ILE A 96 23.55 7.64 -10.65
N ASP A 97 22.58 8.03 -11.49
CA ASP A 97 22.65 9.24 -12.31
C ASP A 97 22.48 10.51 -11.48
N TYR A 98 21.40 10.59 -10.70
CA TYR A 98 21.13 11.74 -9.85
C TYR A 98 20.64 11.32 -8.45
N PRO A 99 21.56 10.90 -7.56
CA PRO A 99 21.20 10.50 -6.20
C PRO A 99 20.60 11.68 -5.41
N TYR A 100 19.33 11.55 -5.02
CA TYR A 100 18.61 12.59 -4.29
C TYR A 100 17.86 12.02 -3.08
N ILE A 101 18.11 12.57 -1.89
CA ILE A 101 17.49 12.10 -0.64
C ILE A 101 16.11 12.75 -0.48
N ILE A 102 15.06 12.00 -0.79
CA ILE A 102 13.67 12.44 -0.63
C ILE A 102 13.12 11.89 0.68
N SER A 103 12.77 12.77 1.62
CA SER A 103 12.12 12.39 2.89
C SER A 103 12.93 11.36 3.70
N GLY A 104 14.26 11.38 3.58
CA GLY A 104 15.17 10.47 4.31
C GLY A 104 15.14 9.01 3.86
N LYS A 105 14.48 8.70 2.72
CA LYS A 105 14.41 7.33 2.19
C LYS A 105 15.77 6.90 1.57
N PRO A 106 16.10 5.60 1.60
CA PRO A 106 17.28 5.09 0.90
C PRO A 106 17.14 5.29 -0.62
N TYR A 107 18.26 5.50 -1.31
CA TYR A 107 18.29 5.72 -2.78
C TYR A 107 17.66 4.56 -3.56
N ILE A 108 17.78 3.33 -3.05
CA ILE A 108 17.09 2.15 -3.57
C ILE A 108 15.96 1.82 -2.58
N SER A 109 14.74 2.27 -2.90
CA SER A 109 13.54 2.00 -2.10
C SER A 109 12.61 1.08 -2.86
N LEU A 110 12.81 -0.24 -2.70
CA LEU A 110 11.99 -1.23 -3.40
C LEU A 110 10.47 -1.02 -3.19
N PRO A 111 9.96 -0.74 -1.98
CA PRO A 111 8.52 -0.48 -1.79
C PRO A 111 7.98 0.69 -2.62
N ALA A 112 8.79 1.74 -2.81
CA ALA A 112 8.41 2.88 -3.64
C ALA A 112 8.49 2.57 -5.15
N PHE A 113 9.33 1.61 -5.56
CA PHE A 113 9.51 1.24 -6.97
C PHE A 113 8.47 0.23 -7.48
N ILE A 114 7.81 -0.52 -6.58
CA ILE A 114 6.83 -1.56 -6.96
C ILE A 114 5.68 -1.03 -7.81
N PRO A 115 5.00 0.09 -7.49
CA PRO A 115 3.89 0.57 -8.30
C PRO A 115 4.29 0.82 -9.76
N VAL A 116 5.43 1.48 -9.98
CA VAL A 116 5.94 1.73 -11.34
C VAL A 116 6.34 0.43 -12.05
N ALA A 117 7.01 -0.48 -11.33
CA ALA A 117 7.40 -1.76 -11.90
C ALA A 117 6.20 -2.63 -12.28
N PHE A 118 5.15 -2.62 -11.46
CA PHE A 118 3.89 -3.30 -11.72
C PHE A 118 3.23 -2.77 -13.00
N GLU A 119 3.09 -1.45 -13.13
CA GLU A 119 2.48 -0.83 -14.33
C GLU A 119 3.26 -1.15 -15.61
N LEU A 120 4.60 -1.05 -15.59
CA LEU A 120 5.43 -1.39 -16.76
C LEU A 120 5.37 -2.88 -17.11
N THR A 121 5.23 -3.76 -16.11
CA THR A 121 5.02 -5.19 -16.34
C THR A 121 3.72 -5.42 -17.11
N ILE A 122 2.62 -4.81 -16.65
CA ILE A 122 1.30 -4.93 -17.30
C ILE A 122 1.32 -4.34 -18.70
N LEU A 123 1.96 -3.17 -18.88
CA LEU A 123 2.06 -2.51 -20.18
C LEU A 123 2.77 -3.41 -21.21
N PHE A 124 3.95 -3.94 -20.86
CA PHE A 124 4.72 -4.79 -21.76
C PHE A 124 4.02 -6.13 -22.01
N ALA A 125 3.42 -6.74 -20.97
CA ALA A 125 2.63 -7.95 -21.12
C ALA A 125 1.42 -7.73 -22.05
N SER A 126 0.76 -6.57 -21.96
CA SER A 126 -0.39 -6.21 -22.80
C SER A 126 0.03 -6.03 -24.26
N PHE A 127 1.16 -5.35 -24.53
CA PHE A 127 1.70 -5.26 -25.89
C PHE A 127 2.14 -6.63 -26.43
N GLY A 128 2.81 -7.45 -25.61
CA GLY A 128 3.16 -8.82 -25.98
C GLY A 128 1.93 -9.67 -26.31
N THR A 129 0.83 -9.49 -25.57
CA THR A 129 -0.44 -10.17 -25.81
C THR A 129 -1.06 -9.72 -27.13
N PHE A 130 -1.21 -8.40 -27.31
CA PHE A 130 -1.86 -7.81 -28.48
C PHE A 130 -1.09 -8.10 -29.76
N PHE A 131 0.19 -7.73 -29.83
CA PHE A 131 1.00 -7.95 -31.03
C PHE A 131 1.35 -9.42 -31.24
N GLY A 132 1.56 -10.18 -30.15
CA GLY A 132 1.78 -11.62 -30.25
C GLY A 132 0.58 -12.35 -30.84
N MET A 133 -0.64 -12.02 -30.42
CA MET A 133 -1.87 -12.58 -30.98
C MET A 133 -2.00 -12.23 -32.47
N TRP A 134 -1.72 -10.97 -32.85
CA TRP A 134 -1.76 -10.56 -34.26
C TRP A 134 -0.76 -11.34 -35.11
N ILE A 135 0.50 -11.39 -34.70
CA ILE A 135 1.56 -12.06 -35.46
C ILE A 135 1.28 -13.56 -35.59
N LEU A 136 0.88 -14.23 -34.52
CA LEU A 136 0.59 -15.67 -34.53
C LEU A 136 -0.61 -16.03 -35.42
N ASN A 137 -1.59 -15.12 -35.52
CA ASN A 137 -2.73 -15.26 -36.43
C ASN A 137 -2.45 -14.75 -37.85
N GLY A 138 -1.23 -14.25 -38.13
CA GLY A 138 -0.87 -13.69 -39.43
C GLY A 138 -1.57 -12.38 -39.78
N LEU A 139 -1.96 -11.60 -38.76
CA LEU A 139 -2.61 -10.30 -38.88
C LEU A 139 -1.58 -9.15 -38.90
N PRO A 140 -1.88 -8.04 -39.61
CA PRO A 140 -3.09 -7.80 -40.41
C PRO A 140 -3.08 -8.56 -41.74
N LYS A 141 -4.17 -9.28 -42.03
CA LYS A 141 -4.39 -9.98 -43.30
C LYS A 141 -5.52 -9.28 -44.05
N PHE A 142 -5.18 -8.52 -45.09
CA PHE A 142 -6.14 -7.67 -45.81
C PHE A 142 -7.10 -8.44 -46.73
N SER A 143 -6.74 -9.66 -47.14
CA SER A 143 -7.60 -10.54 -47.93
C SER A 143 -7.33 -12.00 -47.57
N ASN A 144 -8.42 -12.78 -47.48
CA ASN A 144 -8.38 -14.23 -47.31
C ASN A 144 -9.25 -14.85 -48.42
N PRO A 145 -8.75 -15.80 -49.22
CA PRO A 145 -9.52 -16.41 -50.31
C PRO A 145 -10.87 -17.01 -49.90
N VAL A 146 -11.02 -17.40 -48.63
CA VAL A 146 -12.29 -17.92 -48.08
C VAL A 146 -13.42 -16.88 -48.13
N PHE A 147 -13.11 -15.58 -48.07
CA PHE A 147 -14.11 -14.49 -48.15
C PHE A 147 -14.67 -14.26 -49.56
N THR A 148 -14.21 -15.00 -50.58
CA THR A 148 -14.73 -14.86 -51.95
C THR A 148 -16.07 -15.53 -52.15
N ASP A 149 -16.45 -16.46 -51.28
CA ASP A 149 -17.74 -17.16 -51.33
C ASP A 149 -18.81 -16.36 -50.56
N PRO A 150 -19.89 -15.90 -51.21
CA PRO A 150 -21.00 -15.20 -50.54
C PRO A 150 -21.68 -16.03 -49.46
N ARG A 151 -21.61 -17.37 -49.50
CA ARG A 151 -22.14 -18.18 -48.39
C ARG A 151 -21.30 -18.03 -47.12
N PHE A 152 -20.00 -17.78 -47.26
CA PHE A 152 -19.11 -17.60 -46.12
C PHE A 152 -19.44 -16.32 -45.32
N ASP A 153 -20.15 -15.35 -45.89
CA ASP A 153 -20.65 -14.17 -45.16
C ASP A 153 -21.51 -14.54 -43.93
N ARG A 154 -22.16 -15.72 -43.95
CA ARG A 154 -22.97 -16.24 -42.84
C ARG A 154 -22.15 -16.78 -41.67
N VAL A 155 -20.82 -16.86 -41.80
CA VAL A 155 -19.93 -17.39 -40.75
C VAL A 155 -19.97 -16.58 -39.47
N THR A 156 -20.34 -15.29 -39.56
CA THR A 156 -20.49 -14.40 -38.40
C THR A 156 -21.91 -14.38 -37.83
N ASP A 157 -22.88 -14.95 -38.56
CA ASP A 157 -24.30 -14.90 -38.21
C ASP A 157 -24.77 -16.23 -37.61
N ASP A 158 -24.87 -17.27 -38.44
CA ASP A 158 -25.59 -18.51 -38.09
C ASP A 158 -25.02 -19.80 -38.69
N ARG A 159 -23.88 -19.73 -39.40
CA ARG A 159 -23.24 -20.89 -40.02
C ARG A 159 -21.84 -21.16 -39.51
N PHE A 160 -21.47 -22.43 -39.58
CA PHE A 160 -20.18 -22.94 -39.14
C PHE A 160 -19.43 -23.52 -40.34
N PHE A 161 -18.13 -23.30 -40.44
CA PHE A 161 -17.35 -23.79 -41.56
C PHE A 161 -16.11 -24.56 -41.11
N LEU A 162 -15.81 -25.67 -41.78
CA LEU A 162 -14.58 -26.43 -41.61
C LEU A 162 -13.76 -26.34 -42.89
N TYR A 163 -12.48 -26.00 -42.75
CA TYR A 163 -11.56 -25.78 -43.85
C TYR A 163 -10.35 -26.70 -43.75
N ILE A 164 -9.98 -27.33 -44.88
CA ILE A 164 -8.74 -28.08 -45.03
C ILE A 164 -7.87 -27.38 -46.09
N ASP A 165 -6.68 -26.97 -45.69
CA ASP A 165 -5.73 -26.24 -46.54
C ASP A 165 -5.09 -27.20 -47.57
N ALA A 166 -4.98 -26.74 -48.82
CA ALA A 166 -4.34 -27.46 -49.91
C ALA A 166 -2.85 -27.74 -49.67
N LYS A 167 -2.21 -27.00 -48.74
CA LYS A 167 -0.83 -27.22 -48.29
C LYS A 167 -0.70 -28.39 -47.31
N ASP A 168 -1.79 -29.05 -46.92
CA ASP A 168 -1.71 -30.24 -46.08
C ASP A 168 -1.06 -31.40 -46.86
N PRO A 169 -0.13 -32.17 -46.27
CA PRO A 169 0.52 -33.29 -46.95
C PRO A 169 -0.44 -34.36 -47.47
N LYS A 170 -1.62 -34.52 -46.84
CA LYS A 170 -2.66 -35.49 -47.25
C LYS A 170 -3.74 -34.88 -48.13
N TYR A 171 -3.59 -33.63 -48.56
CA TYR A 171 -4.62 -32.97 -49.34
C TYR A 171 -4.79 -33.60 -50.72
N ASN A 172 -6.01 -34.04 -51.00
CA ASN A 172 -6.50 -34.38 -52.33
C ASN A 172 -7.92 -33.84 -52.41
N GLN A 173 -8.18 -32.91 -53.33
CA GLN A 173 -9.47 -32.22 -53.46
C GLN A 173 -10.64 -33.22 -53.53
N ALA A 174 -10.61 -34.19 -54.45
CA ALA A 174 -11.69 -35.18 -54.59
C ALA A 174 -11.85 -36.06 -53.34
N GLY A 175 -10.74 -36.35 -52.65
CA GLY A 175 -10.76 -37.10 -51.39
C GLY A 175 -11.39 -36.31 -50.25
N VAL A 176 -11.07 -35.02 -50.15
CA VAL A 176 -11.59 -34.09 -49.14
C VAL A 176 -13.06 -33.79 -49.37
N GLU A 177 -13.47 -33.55 -50.62
CA GLU A 177 -14.88 -33.35 -50.99
C GLU A 177 -15.72 -34.59 -50.65
N LYS A 178 -15.21 -35.80 -50.93
CA LYS A 178 -15.86 -37.04 -50.53
C LYS A 178 -15.96 -37.16 -49.00
N LEU A 179 -14.87 -36.87 -48.30
CA LEU A 179 -14.81 -36.93 -46.84
C LEU A 179 -15.83 -35.99 -46.19
N PHE A 180 -15.94 -34.75 -46.68
CA PHE A 180 -16.95 -33.80 -46.21
C PHE A 180 -18.39 -34.23 -46.56
N GLY A 181 -18.59 -34.90 -47.70
CA GLY A 181 -19.88 -35.49 -48.05
C GLY A 181 -20.32 -36.59 -47.08
N GLU A 182 -19.38 -37.43 -46.60
CA GLU A 182 -19.65 -38.46 -45.59
C GLU A 182 -20.01 -37.88 -44.21
N PHE A 183 -19.72 -36.60 -43.97
CA PHE A 183 -20.03 -35.90 -42.72
C PHE A 183 -21.39 -35.19 -42.72
N GLY A 184 -22.14 -35.27 -43.83
CA GLY A 184 -23.45 -34.63 -43.94
C GLY A 184 -23.37 -33.12 -44.13
N SER A 185 -22.28 -32.62 -44.74
CA SER A 185 -22.21 -31.22 -45.17
C SER A 185 -23.15 -30.97 -46.33
N ASP A 186 -24.07 -30.01 -46.17
CA ASP A 186 -25.02 -29.60 -47.22
C ASP A 186 -24.34 -28.77 -48.32
N TYR A 187 -23.14 -28.26 -48.07
CA TYR A 187 -22.41 -27.40 -49.00
C TYR A 187 -20.90 -27.58 -48.86
N ILE A 188 -20.27 -27.95 -49.97
CA ILE A 188 -18.83 -28.18 -50.06
C ILE A 188 -18.33 -27.38 -51.24
N GLN A 189 -17.30 -26.57 -51.01
CA GLN A 189 -16.72 -25.73 -52.05
C GLN A 189 -15.20 -25.71 -51.97
N SER A 190 -14.57 -25.76 -53.14
CA SER A 190 -13.15 -25.50 -53.28
C SER A 190 -12.87 -23.99 -53.22
N VAL A 191 -12.00 -23.58 -52.30
CA VAL A 191 -11.55 -22.20 -52.14
C VAL A 191 -10.46 -21.91 -53.16
N VAL A 192 -10.75 -21.02 -54.10
CA VAL A 192 -9.84 -20.64 -55.20
C VAL A 192 -9.27 -19.24 -54.99
N GLU A 193 -8.13 -18.96 -55.62
CA GLU A 193 -7.54 -17.61 -55.61
C GLU A 193 -8.52 -16.59 -56.21
N ASP A 194 -8.66 -15.46 -55.53
CA ASP A 194 -9.40 -14.30 -56.01
C ASP A 194 -8.63 -13.56 -57.11
N ASP A 195 -9.33 -12.99 -58.08
CA ASP A 195 -8.72 -12.16 -59.14
C ASP A 195 -8.46 -10.71 -58.67
N SER A 196 -8.77 -10.38 -57.40
CA SER A 196 -8.59 -9.06 -56.83
C SER A 196 -7.12 -8.61 -56.78
N GLU A 197 -6.87 -7.32 -57.01
CA GLU A 197 -5.52 -6.79 -57.08
C GLU A 197 -4.82 -6.86 -55.71
N LYS A 198 -3.65 -7.51 -55.65
CA LYS A 198 -2.86 -7.68 -54.41
C LYS A 198 -2.19 -6.39 -53.91
N LYS A 199 -2.33 -5.28 -54.63
CA LYS A 199 -1.73 -4.00 -54.26
C LYS A 199 -2.66 -3.24 -53.34
N ILE A 200 -2.11 -2.76 -52.23
CA ILE A 200 -2.83 -1.87 -51.33
C ILE A 200 -3.15 -0.56 -52.09
N PRO A 201 -4.40 -0.06 -52.06
CA PRO A 201 -4.76 1.19 -52.70
C PRO A 201 -3.84 2.34 -52.28
N GLY A 202 -3.34 3.11 -53.25
CA GLY A 202 -2.36 4.17 -53.01
C GLY A 202 -2.80 5.24 -51.99
N PHE A 203 -4.12 5.45 -51.83
CA PHE A 203 -4.65 6.39 -50.84
C PHE A 203 -4.41 5.91 -49.39
N MET A 204 -4.40 4.59 -49.14
CA MET A 204 -4.17 4.06 -47.79
C MET A 204 -2.76 4.40 -47.30
N TYR A 205 -1.75 4.29 -48.16
CA TYR A 205 -0.39 4.73 -47.82
C TYR A 205 -0.34 6.22 -47.50
N LYS A 206 -1.05 7.06 -48.26
CA LYS A 206 -1.14 8.50 -47.99
C LYS A 206 -1.80 8.79 -46.64
N VAL A 207 -2.88 8.08 -46.31
CA VAL A 207 -3.56 8.19 -45.02
C VAL A 207 -2.63 7.77 -43.89
N TRP A 208 -1.92 6.65 -44.03
CA TRP A 208 -0.98 6.18 -43.01
C TRP A 208 0.17 7.16 -42.78
N ILE A 209 0.76 7.69 -43.86
CA ILE A 209 1.80 8.72 -43.77
C ILE A 209 1.25 9.98 -43.10
N ALA A 210 0.03 10.40 -43.43
CA ALA A 210 -0.61 11.55 -42.81
C ALA A 210 -0.87 11.33 -41.31
N VAL A 211 -1.40 10.17 -40.92
CA VAL A 211 -1.64 9.81 -39.51
C VAL A 211 -0.31 9.77 -38.74
N ALA A 212 0.72 9.14 -39.31
CA ALA A 212 2.05 9.12 -38.71
C ALA A 212 2.62 10.54 -38.55
N ALA A 213 2.53 11.38 -39.58
CA ALA A 213 2.97 12.77 -39.52
C ALA A 213 2.21 13.58 -38.46
N VAL A 214 0.89 13.42 -38.37
CA VAL A 214 0.05 14.09 -37.36
C VAL A 214 0.38 13.59 -35.95
N SER A 215 0.65 12.28 -35.78
CA SER A 215 1.02 11.70 -34.48
C SER A 215 2.35 12.21 -33.93
N ILE A 216 3.23 12.74 -34.79
CA ILE A 216 4.51 13.35 -34.39
C ILE A 216 4.30 14.77 -33.85
N ILE A 217 3.22 15.46 -34.22
CA ILE A 217 2.97 16.85 -33.80
C ILE A 217 2.94 17.01 -32.27
N PRO A 218 2.20 16.19 -31.49
CA PRO A 218 2.24 16.27 -30.03
C PRO A 218 3.64 16.05 -29.44
N LEU A 219 4.43 15.13 -30.01
CA LEU A 219 5.80 14.88 -29.57
C LEU A 219 6.70 16.11 -29.79
N LEU A 220 6.62 16.72 -30.98
CA LEU A 220 7.37 17.94 -31.31
C LEU A 220 6.95 19.12 -30.44
N ILE A 221 5.65 19.25 -30.15
CA ILE A 221 5.13 20.25 -29.21
C ILE A 221 5.75 20.02 -27.81
N GLY A 222 5.73 18.78 -27.30
CA GLY A 222 6.32 18.43 -26.01
C GLY A 222 7.83 18.68 -25.93
N LEU A 223 8.57 18.36 -26.99
CA LEU A 223 10.01 18.63 -27.08
C LEU A 223 10.30 20.13 -27.11
N LYS A 224 9.55 20.91 -27.88
CA LYS A 224 9.66 22.38 -27.90
C LYS A 224 9.37 22.95 -26.51
N MET A 225 8.30 22.49 -25.85
CA MET A 225 7.93 22.91 -24.50
C MET A 225 9.01 22.63 -23.44
N ARG A 226 9.89 21.63 -23.63
CA ARG A 226 11.01 21.38 -22.71
C ARG A 226 12.13 22.41 -22.79
N VAL A 227 12.27 23.10 -23.92
CA VAL A 227 13.37 24.04 -24.18
C VAL A 227 12.92 25.50 -24.32
N THR A 228 11.61 25.75 -24.37
CA THR A 228 11.04 27.10 -24.43
C THR A 228 10.27 27.44 -23.16
N ASN A 229 10.50 28.63 -22.62
CA ASN A 229 9.64 29.20 -21.58
C ASN A 229 8.48 29.97 -22.23
N SER A 230 7.29 29.91 -21.63
CA SER A 230 6.13 30.69 -22.05
C SER A 230 5.54 31.40 -20.83
N ASP A 231 5.10 32.64 -21.07
CA ASP A 231 4.36 33.52 -20.19
C ASP A 231 2.84 33.24 -20.20
N GLN A 232 2.37 32.45 -21.16
CA GLN A 232 0.98 32.01 -21.25
C GLN A 232 0.79 30.66 -20.54
N PRO A 233 -0.33 30.45 -19.83
CA PRO A 233 -0.65 29.16 -19.23
C PRO A 233 -0.74 28.09 -20.33
N ARG A 234 -0.34 26.86 -19.98
CA ARG A 234 -0.28 25.75 -20.94
C ARG A 234 -1.68 25.39 -21.43
N PHE A 235 -1.75 24.70 -22.56
CA PHE A 235 -3.02 24.20 -23.10
C PHE A 235 -3.58 23.12 -22.16
N HIS A 236 -4.68 23.41 -21.47
CA HIS A 236 -5.41 22.47 -20.61
C HIS A 236 -6.55 21.83 -21.41
N ILE A 237 -6.54 20.50 -21.54
CA ILE A 237 -7.61 19.75 -22.25
C ILE A 237 -8.82 19.58 -21.34
N PHE A 238 -8.59 19.37 -20.04
CA PHE A 238 -9.62 19.13 -19.04
C PHE A 238 -9.65 20.30 -18.05
N PHE A 239 -10.47 21.31 -18.35
CA PHE A 239 -10.57 22.51 -17.50
C PHE A 239 -11.20 22.22 -16.12
N ASP A 240 -12.05 21.19 -16.03
CA ASP A 240 -12.95 20.97 -14.88
C ASP A 240 -12.26 20.53 -13.58
N MET A 241 -11.12 19.82 -13.69
CA MET A 241 -10.34 19.40 -12.51
C MET A 241 -9.21 20.37 -12.14
N ASP A 242 -8.57 21.01 -13.13
CA ASP A 242 -7.47 21.95 -12.88
C ASP A 242 -7.95 23.35 -12.46
N PHE A 243 -9.16 23.75 -12.90
CA PHE A 243 -9.75 25.07 -12.65
C PHE A 243 -11.09 24.97 -11.92
N SER A 244 -11.23 24.00 -11.01
CA SER A 244 -12.37 24.01 -10.10
C SER A 244 -12.22 25.23 -9.18
N PRO A 245 -13.18 26.18 -9.17
CA PRO A 245 -13.09 27.33 -8.30
C PRO A 245 -13.14 26.85 -6.86
N SER A 246 -12.03 26.96 -6.12
CA SER A 246 -12.03 26.73 -4.69
C SER A 246 -13.07 27.66 -4.06
N LYS A 247 -14.01 27.08 -3.31
CA LYS A 247 -14.98 27.83 -2.53
C LYS A 247 -14.57 27.76 -1.08
N ASP A 248 -14.20 28.90 -0.52
CA ASP A 248 -13.87 28.99 0.91
C ASP A 248 -15.13 28.78 1.77
N ALA A 249 -14.91 28.60 3.06
CA ALA A 249 -15.99 28.65 4.04
C ALA A 249 -16.81 29.94 3.86
N GLN A 250 -18.13 29.83 4.00
CA GLN A 250 -19.09 30.94 3.85
C GLN A 250 -19.28 31.50 2.43
N GLN A 251 -18.61 30.98 1.40
CA GLN A 251 -18.91 31.36 0.02
C GLN A 251 -20.24 30.75 -0.48
N ASN A 252 -20.82 31.35 -1.52
CA ASN A 252 -21.97 30.80 -2.20
C ASN A 252 -21.54 29.83 -3.32
N THR A 253 -22.27 28.73 -3.46
CA THR A 253 -22.10 27.72 -4.52
C THR A 253 -23.42 27.43 -5.22
N THR A 254 -23.35 27.06 -6.50
CA THR A 254 -24.50 26.61 -7.29
C THR A 254 -24.71 25.10 -7.21
N LEU A 255 -23.77 24.37 -6.60
CA LEU A 255 -23.79 22.91 -6.53
C LEU A 255 -24.90 22.39 -5.60
N PHE A 256 -25.25 23.15 -4.55
CA PHE A 256 -26.22 22.76 -3.54
C PHE A 256 -27.44 23.69 -3.55
N ALA A 257 -28.62 23.13 -3.27
CA ALA A 257 -29.90 23.84 -3.35
C ALA A 257 -30.04 25.02 -2.39
N ASP A 258 -29.38 24.97 -1.24
CA ASP A 258 -29.34 26.05 -0.24
C ASP A 258 -28.24 27.08 -0.52
N THR A 259 -27.52 26.94 -1.63
CA THR A 259 -26.46 27.84 -2.11
C THR A 259 -25.23 27.99 -1.23
N ARG A 260 -25.10 27.21 -0.14
CA ARG A 260 -23.97 27.32 0.81
C ARG A 260 -22.80 26.45 0.38
N ALA A 261 -21.59 27.01 0.28
CA ALA A 261 -20.38 26.21 0.07
C ALA A 261 -20.07 25.33 1.30
N MET A 262 -20.28 25.87 2.50
CA MET A 262 -20.10 25.15 3.76
C MET A 262 -21.45 24.63 4.29
N ARG A 263 -21.49 23.35 4.66
CA ARG A 263 -22.64 22.77 5.38
C ARG A 263 -22.58 23.24 6.84
N PRO A 264 -23.68 23.77 7.42
CA PRO A 264 -23.72 24.00 8.85
C PRO A 264 -23.69 22.64 9.57
N ASP A 265 -23.12 22.62 10.78
CA ASP A 265 -23.19 21.44 11.63
C ASP A 265 -24.65 21.10 11.94
N VAL A 266 -24.95 19.80 11.95
CA VAL A 266 -26.28 19.34 12.32
C VAL A 266 -26.43 19.55 13.84
N PRO A 267 -27.43 20.31 14.31
CA PRO A 267 -27.58 20.59 15.73
C PRO A 267 -27.61 19.30 16.57
N GLY A 268 -26.82 19.27 17.65
CA GLY A 268 -26.70 18.11 18.55
C GLY A 268 -25.83 16.97 18.02
N THR A 269 -25.13 17.16 16.90
CA THR A 269 -24.13 16.21 16.39
C THR A 269 -22.72 16.75 16.61
N VAL A 270 -21.81 15.87 16.99
CA VAL A 270 -20.37 16.15 17.04
C VAL A 270 -19.74 15.29 15.94
N ALA A 271 -18.80 15.85 15.18
CA ALA A 271 -18.15 15.13 14.09
C ALA A 271 -17.50 13.83 14.63
N ARG A 272 -17.53 12.75 13.85
CA ARG A 272 -16.96 11.46 14.28
C ARG A 272 -15.45 11.63 14.51
N GLY A 273 -15.02 11.56 15.77
CA GLY A 273 -13.63 11.80 16.21
C GLY A 273 -13.39 13.17 16.84
N GLN A 274 -14.36 14.08 16.83
CA GLN A 274 -14.36 15.23 17.73
C GLN A 274 -14.92 14.79 19.09
N HIS A 275 -14.08 14.89 20.10
CA HIS A 275 -14.46 14.67 21.49
C HIS A 275 -14.81 16.00 22.13
N ASP A 276 -15.64 15.96 23.17
CA ASP A 276 -15.99 17.11 23.99
C ASP A 276 -14.73 17.89 24.45
N VAL A 277 -14.85 19.20 24.63
CA VAL A 277 -13.75 20.08 25.04
C VAL A 277 -13.15 19.62 26.37
N ASN A 278 -13.99 19.16 27.30
CA ASN A 278 -13.54 18.58 28.57
C ASN A 278 -12.63 17.37 28.34
N PHE A 279 -13.01 16.50 27.40
CA PHE A 279 -12.24 15.31 27.04
C PHE A 279 -10.92 15.67 26.34
N ARG A 280 -10.90 16.71 25.49
CA ARG A 280 -9.69 17.11 24.75
C ARG A 280 -8.67 17.84 25.61
N THR A 281 -9.10 18.49 26.69
CA THR A 281 -8.27 19.38 27.52
C THR A 281 -8.01 18.86 28.94
N GLY A 282 -8.90 18.03 29.48
CA GLY A 282 -8.91 17.65 30.89
C GLY A 282 -9.44 18.75 31.82
N ILE A 283 -10.00 19.83 31.28
CA ILE A 283 -10.56 20.96 32.03
C ILE A 283 -12.07 20.75 32.16
N ASP A 284 -12.62 21.03 33.34
CA ASP A 284 -14.06 21.15 33.51
C ASP A 284 -14.49 22.53 32.97
N MET A 285 -14.99 22.55 31.73
CA MET A 285 -15.34 23.80 31.05
C MET A 285 -16.55 24.50 31.65
N ASP A 286 -17.46 23.78 32.30
CA ASP A 286 -18.62 24.39 32.98
C ASP A 286 -18.15 25.12 34.25
N ALA A 287 -17.30 24.46 35.04
CA ALA A 287 -16.64 25.10 36.18
C ALA A 287 -15.77 26.27 35.71
N MET A 288 -15.04 26.12 34.60
CA MET A 288 -14.21 27.20 34.05
C MET A 288 -15.05 28.39 33.59
N ALA A 289 -16.16 28.16 32.89
CA ALA A 289 -17.05 29.22 32.44
C ALA A 289 -17.68 29.99 33.62
N SER A 290 -17.95 29.31 34.75
CA SER A 290 -18.45 29.94 35.97
C SER A 290 -17.42 30.82 36.68
N ILE A 291 -16.14 30.47 36.61
CA ILE A 291 -15.02 31.19 37.24
C ILE A 291 -14.51 32.32 36.34
N ASP A 292 -14.34 32.02 35.04
CA ASP A 292 -13.78 32.92 34.02
C ASP A 292 -14.35 32.55 32.63
N GLY A 293 -15.53 33.11 32.34
CA GLY A 293 -16.23 32.89 31.07
C GLY A 293 -15.43 33.35 29.84
N VAL A 294 -14.60 34.39 29.96
CA VAL A 294 -13.78 34.90 28.85
C VAL A 294 -12.67 33.92 28.51
N ARG A 295 -12.03 33.33 29.53
CA ARG A 295 -11.02 32.29 29.34
C ARG A 295 -11.63 31.01 28.78
N ALA A 296 -12.81 30.61 29.24
CA ALA A 296 -13.54 29.46 28.69
C ALA A 296 -13.87 29.67 27.21
N GLU A 297 -14.39 30.84 26.83
CA GLU A 297 -14.72 31.16 25.44
C GLU A 297 -13.46 31.18 24.54
N ARG A 298 -12.35 31.72 25.03
CA ARG A 298 -11.07 31.70 24.31
C ARG A 298 -10.57 30.28 24.04
N LEU A 299 -10.67 29.38 25.02
CA LEU A 299 -10.24 27.98 24.88
C LEU A 299 -11.08 27.22 23.86
N VAL A 300 -12.41 27.44 23.85
CA VAL A 300 -13.30 26.83 22.84
C VAL A 300 -12.92 27.31 21.44
N ARG A 301 -12.76 28.64 21.25
CA ARG A 301 -12.36 29.21 19.95
C ARG A 301 -11.02 28.67 19.47
N MET A 302 -10.03 28.53 20.35
CA MET A 302 -8.71 27.97 20.02
C MET A 302 -8.74 26.49 19.60
N LEU A 303 -9.79 25.75 19.96
CA LEU A 303 -9.92 24.32 19.65
C LEU A 303 -10.77 24.04 18.40
N ASP A 304 -11.55 25.03 17.94
CA ASP A 304 -12.42 24.98 16.77
C ASP A 304 -11.75 25.51 15.50
N ASP A 305 -10.84 26.49 15.61
CA ASP A 305 -10.06 26.98 14.46
C ASP A 305 -8.82 26.11 14.22
N ASP A 306 -8.84 25.33 13.13
CA ASP A 306 -7.69 24.60 12.57
C ASP A 306 -6.64 25.53 11.91
N GLN A 307 -6.67 26.83 12.22
CA GLN A 307 -5.72 27.83 11.75
C GLN A 307 -5.27 28.72 12.92
N PRO A 308 -3.95 28.83 13.19
CA PRO A 308 -3.45 29.82 14.13
C PRO A 308 -3.43 31.17 13.40
N GLU A 309 -4.55 31.90 13.38
CA GLU A 309 -4.47 33.32 13.09
C GLU A 309 -3.94 34.05 14.32
N SER A 310 -2.96 34.92 14.04
CA SER A 310 -2.22 35.73 15.00
C SER A 310 -3.14 36.49 15.96
N ALA A 311 -3.34 35.92 17.14
CA ALA A 311 -3.69 36.73 18.30
C ALA A 311 -2.41 37.50 18.67
N SER A 312 -2.39 38.79 18.35
CA SER A 312 -1.38 39.71 18.87
C SER A 312 -1.32 39.56 20.38
N GLU A 313 -0.19 39.07 20.88
CA GLU A 313 0.12 39.04 22.29
C GLU A 313 0.19 40.49 22.80
N SER A 314 -0.90 40.97 23.38
CA SER A 314 -0.77 42.00 24.40
C SER A 314 -0.28 41.30 25.65
N GLU A 315 1.04 41.26 25.84
CA GLU A 315 1.68 40.96 27.11
C GLU A 315 1.25 42.00 28.14
N GLU A 316 0.12 41.75 28.80
CA GLU A 316 -0.21 42.43 30.03
C GLU A 316 0.46 41.63 31.16
N SER A 317 1.57 42.18 31.67
CA SER A 317 2.34 41.59 32.76
C SER A 317 1.45 41.41 34.00
N ALA A 318 1.13 40.15 34.31
CA ALA A 318 0.42 39.81 35.52
C ALA A 318 1.34 40.02 36.75
N PRO A 319 0.83 40.59 37.86
CA PRO A 319 1.62 40.83 39.05
C PRO A 319 2.10 39.52 39.71
N GLU A 320 3.34 39.54 40.22
CA GLU A 320 4.16 38.41 40.71
C GLU A 320 3.62 37.64 41.95
N THR A 321 2.35 37.75 42.32
CA THR A 321 1.76 37.05 43.49
C THR A 321 0.51 36.23 43.18
N THR A 322 0.20 36.00 41.90
CA THR A 322 -0.96 35.21 41.50
C THR A 322 -0.61 33.72 41.40
N LYS A 323 -1.45 32.85 41.99
CA LYS A 323 -1.33 31.39 41.90
C LYS A 323 -1.18 30.98 40.43
N SER A 324 -0.34 29.97 40.14
CA SER A 324 -0.10 29.49 38.78
C SER A 324 -1.41 29.17 38.05
N VAL A 325 -1.43 29.38 36.74
CA VAL A 325 -2.54 28.99 35.85
C VAL A 325 -2.92 27.51 36.06
N MET A 326 -1.93 26.64 36.31
CA MET A 326 -2.16 25.22 36.60
C MET A 326 -2.90 24.96 37.92
N ASP A 327 -2.85 25.88 38.87
CA ASP A 327 -3.47 25.75 40.19
C ASP A 327 -4.82 26.45 40.28
N THR A 328 -5.12 27.35 39.34
CA THR A 328 -6.40 28.07 39.24
C THR A 328 -7.37 27.46 38.23
N THR A 329 -6.89 26.52 37.41
CA THR A 329 -7.72 25.83 36.41
C THR A 329 -8.58 24.74 37.08
N PRO A 330 -9.90 24.70 36.85
CA PRO A 330 -10.75 23.62 37.33
C PRO A 330 -10.54 22.39 36.45
N TRP A 331 -9.77 21.42 36.96
CA TRP A 331 -9.49 20.18 36.27
C TRP A 331 -10.61 19.16 36.47
N LEU A 332 -10.84 18.31 35.47
CA LEU A 332 -11.66 17.11 35.67
C LEU A 332 -11.06 16.27 36.81
N THR A 333 -11.93 15.88 37.74
CA THR A 333 -11.51 15.09 38.91
C THR A 333 -11.17 13.66 38.50
N ASP A 334 -12.06 13.05 37.71
CA ASP A 334 -11.98 11.64 37.31
C ASP A 334 -11.73 11.49 35.81
N ASN A 335 -11.15 10.35 35.44
CA ASN A 335 -10.98 9.94 34.05
C ASN A 335 -12.36 9.70 33.37
N PRO A 336 -12.67 10.38 32.25
CA PRO A 336 -13.94 10.23 31.56
C PRO A 336 -14.06 8.93 30.74
N VAL A 337 -12.97 8.15 30.59
CA VAL A 337 -12.97 6.87 29.85
C VAL A 337 -13.29 5.72 30.80
N ASP A 338 -14.08 4.76 30.32
CA ASP A 338 -14.32 3.51 31.04
C ASP A 338 -13.03 2.71 31.24
N VAL A 339 -12.67 2.47 32.51
CA VAL A 339 -11.42 1.81 32.90
C VAL A 339 -11.61 0.30 32.83
N SER A 340 -11.53 -0.23 31.61
CA SER A 340 -11.52 -1.66 31.32
C SER A 340 -10.09 -2.23 31.29
N GLU A 341 -9.97 -3.56 31.24
CA GLU A 341 -8.68 -4.23 31.01
C GLU A 341 -8.04 -3.79 29.69
N GLU A 342 -8.84 -3.61 28.63
CA GLU A 342 -8.37 -3.12 27.33
C GLU A 342 -7.78 -1.70 27.46
N THR A 343 -8.50 -0.80 28.15
CA THR A 343 -8.04 0.57 28.43
C THR A 343 -6.71 0.58 29.18
N LEU A 344 -6.56 -0.29 30.20
CA LEU A 344 -5.33 -0.40 30.98
C LEU A 344 -4.17 -0.98 30.17
N LEU A 345 -4.41 -2.01 29.36
CA LEU A 345 -3.39 -2.59 28.47
C LEU A 345 -2.94 -1.58 27.41
N ARG A 346 -3.88 -0.81 26.86
CA ARG A 346 -3.58 0.28 25.93
C ARG A 346 -2.75 1.37 26.62
N GLY A 347 -3.15 1.78 27.82
CA GLY A 347 -2.40 2.73 28.63
C GLY A 347 -0.98 2.27 28.94
N LYS A 348 -0.81 0.99 29.32
CA LYS A 348 0.49 0.36 29.53
C LYS A 348 1.38 0.40 28.28
N GLN A 349 0.81 0.06 27.12
CA GLN A 349 1.52 0.09 25.86
C GLN A 349 2.02 1.51 25.54
N GLN A 350 1.11 2.49 25.61
CA GLN A 350 1.43 3.90 25.31
C GLN A 350 2.43 4.49 26.30
N PHE A 351 2.26 4.22 27.59
CA PHE A 351 3.22 4.60 28.63
C PHE A 351 4.60 3.96 28.38
N GLY A 352 4.63 2.68 28.00
CA GLY A 352 5.85 1.97 27.62
C GLY A 352 6.60 2.66 26.48
N ILE A 353 5.88 3.14 25.47
CA ILE A 353 6.46 3.81 24.28
C ILE A 353 6.97 5.22 24.62
N TYR A 354 6.13 6.05 25.27
CA TYR A 354 6.39 7.49 25.36
C TYR A 354 6.93 7.94 26.72
N CYS A 355 6.51 7.30 27.82
CA CYS A 355 6.74 7.79 29.17
C CYS A 355 7.86 7.04 29.91
N SER A 356 8.00 5.73 29.66
CA SER A 356 8.92 4.85 30.39
C SER A 356 10.40 5.24 30.23
N VAL A 357 10.73 5.87 29.10
CA VAL A 357 12.09 6.32 28.77
C VAL A 357 12.60 7.38 29.76
N CYS A 358 11.70 8.16 30.37
CA CYS A 358 11.98 9.14 31.41
C CYS A 358 11.55 8.64 32.80
N HIS A 359 10.32 8.15 32.94
CA HIS A 359 9.73 7.78 34.24
C HIS A 359 10.05 6.35 34.69
N GLY A 360 10.69 5.52 33.86
CA GLY A 360 10.92 4.10 34.14
C GLY A 360 9.66 3.24 33.91
N LEU A 361 9.85 1.94 33.72
CA LEU A 361 8.73 1.01 33.47
C LEU A 361 7.76 0.91 34.66
N ASN A 362 8.27 1.09 35.87
CA ASN A 362 7.48 1.10 37.10
C ASN A 362 7.10 2.51 37.56
N GLY A 363 7.39 3.59 36.81
CA GLY A 363 7.10 4.96 37.24
C GLY A 363 8.03 5.51 38.34
N GLY A 364 9.14 4.83 38.66
CA GLY A 364 10.08 5.23 39.72
C GLY A 364 11.00 6.42 39.38
N GLY A 365 10.83 7.06 38.22
CA GLY A 365 11.67 8.18 37.77
C GLY A 365 13.07 7.76 37.30
N ASN A 366 13.32 6.48 37.07
CA ASN A 366 14.64 5.90 36.75
C ASN A 366 14.77 5.49 35.27
N GLY A 367 14.07 6.17 34.37
CA GLY A 367 14.15 5.92 32.92
C GLY A 367 15.57 6.12 32.36
N LEU A 368 15.84 5.53 31.20
CA LEU A 368 17.15 5.59 30.53
C LEU A 368 17.64 7.04 30.33
N VAL A 369 16.74 7.96 30.02
CA VAL A 369 17.09 9.38 29.85
C VAL A 369 17.55 9.99 31.16
N ASN A 370 16.82 9.75 32.26
CA ASN A 370 17.22 10.27 33.57
C ASN A 370 18.55 9.66 34.04
N ARG A 371 18.75 8.35 33.87
CA ARG A 371 20.01 7.67 34.22
C ARG A 371 21.20 8.22 33.43
N ARG A 372 21.02 8.48 32.13
CA ARG A 372 22.06 9.11 31.30
C ARG A 372 22.35 10.54 31.76
N ALA A 373 21.31 11.34 32.00
CA ALA A 373 21.46 12.74 32.42
C ALA A 373 22.19 12.87 33.76
N GLN A 374 21.88 11.98 34.73
CA GLN A 374 22.60 11.88 35.99
C GLN A 374 24.06 11.49 35.79
N ARG A 375 24.34 10.51 34.92
CA ARG A 375 25.73 10.07 34.62
C ARG A 375 26.60 11.18 34.04
N ILE A 376 26.05 12.01 33.16
CA ILE A 376 26.81 13.10 32.51
C ILE A 376 26.76 14.41 33.30
N LEU A 377 26.17 14.42 34.51
CA LEU A 377 26.01 15.60 35.36
C LEU A 377 25.43 16.80 34.58
N ALA A 378 24.38 16.57 33.81
CA ALA A 378 23.75 17.61 32.99
C ALA A 378 23.18 18.74 33.88
N ALA A 379 23.85 19.90 33.89
CA ALA A 379 23.58 21.01 34.81
C ALA A 379 22.15 21.58 34.74
N THR A 380 21.47 21.44 33.59
CA THR A 380 20.10 21.96 33.37
C THR A 380 19.01 20.90 33.45
N TRP A 381 19.37 19.66 33.83
CA TRP A 381 18.44 18.54 33.90
C TRP A 381 17.59 18.58 35.17
N VAL A 382 16.27 18.50 35.01
CA VAL A 382 15.32 18.33 36.12
C VAL A 382 14.88 16.86 36.11
N PRO A 383 15.14 16.10 37.19
CA PRO A 383 14.70 14.72 37.26
C PRO A 383 13.19 14.60 37.07
N PRO A 384 12.72 13.59 36.31
CA PRO A 384 11.30 13.31 36.20
C PRO A 384 10.73 12.92 37.57
N SER A 385 9.51 13.35 37.86
CA SER A 385 8.84 12.99 39.10
C SER A 385 8.67 11.47 39.22
N LYS A 386 8.78 10.97 40.46
CA LYS A 386 8.37 9.61 40.82
C LYS A 386 6.85 9.59 40.82
N LEU A 387 6.25 8.75 39.98
CA LEU A 387 4.80 8.75 39.80
C LEU A 387 4.05 8.20 41.02
N HIS A 388 4.75 7.54 41.93
CA HIS A 388 4.25 7.03 43.21
C HIS A 388 4.19 8.08 44.32
N ASP A 389 4.73 9.29 44.09
CA ASP A 389 4.70 10.36 45.09
C ASP A 389 3.26 10.76 45.41
N ALA A 390 2.92 10.86 46.70
CA ALA A 390 1.57 11.19 47.17
C ALA A 390 1.07 12.54 46.62
N SER A 391 1.96 13.48 46.30
CA SER A 391 1.60 14.76 45.67
C SER A 391 1.02 14.60 44.25
N LEU A 392 1.15 13.42 43.65
CA LEU A 392 0.62 13.09 42.32
C LEU A 392 -0.59 12.14 42.39
N HIS A 393 -1.09 11.78 43.58
CA HIS A 393 -2.28 10.94 43.74
C HIS A 393 -3.55 11.71 43.39
N ALA A 394 -4.64 11.00 43.12
CA ALA A 394 -5.86 11.59 42.52
C ALA A 394 -6.53 12.68 43.39
N ASP A 395 -6.36 12.61 44.70
CA ASP A 395 -6.87 13.55 45.69
C ASP A 395 -6.16 14.92 45.65
N VAL A 396 -4.86 14.93 45.35
CA VAL A 396 -4.05 16.17 45.26
C VAL A 396 -3.88 16.63 43.81
N TYR A 397 -3.78 15.67 42.88
CA TYR A 397 -3.50 15.90 41.47
C TYR A 397 -4.58 15.23 40.61
N PRO A 398 -5.66 15.95 40.28
CA PRO A 398 -6.79 15.41 39.51
C PRO A 398 -6.40 14.79 38.18
N ASP A 399 -7.20 13.85 37.68
CA ASP A 399 -6.94 13.13 36.43
C ASP A 399 -6.83 14.07 35.22
N GLY A 400 -7.66 15.11 35.18
CA GLY A 400 -7.58 16.17 34.17
C GLY A 400 -6.28 16.96 34.19
N LYS A 401 -5.72 17.20 35.39
CA LYS A 401 -4.41 17.87 35.54
C LYS A 401 -3.29 16.97 35.02
N LEU A 402 -3.38 15.66 35.27
CA LEU A 402 -2.41 14.69 34.76
C LEU A 402 -2.49 14.56 33.23
N PHE A 403 -3.70 14.50 32.68
CA PHE A 403 -3.94 14.53 31.24
C PHE A 403 -3.34 15.79 30.59
N SER A 404 -3.58 16.96 31.17
CA SER A 404 -3.02 18.23 30.67
C SER A 404 -1.50 18.26 30.76
N THR A 405 -0.91 17.68 31.82
CA THR A 405 0.54 17.54 31.97
C THR A 405 1.15 16.70 30.85
N ILE A 406 0.49 15.60 30.46
CA ILE A 406 0.92 14.77 29.33
C ILE A 406 0.76 15.53 28.00
N SER A 407 -0.36 16.25 27.85
CA SER A 407 -0.70 16.96 26.62
C SER A 407 0.24 18.13 26.34
N ASN A 408 0.43 18.98 27.35
CA ASN A 408 1.09 20.28 27.22
C ASN A 408 2.53 20.29 27.77
N GLY A 409 2.92 19.26 28.52
CA GLY A 409 4.20 19.20 29.19
C GLY A 409 4.23 20.02 30.48
N ILE A 410 5.32 19.89 31.22
CA ILE A 410 5.57 20.68 32.44
C ILE A 410 7.07 20.83 32.65
N ARG A 411 7.55 22.07 32.89
CA ARG A 411 8.97 22.37 33.08
C ARG A 411 9.82 21.88 31.89
N LYS A 412 10.63 20.85 32.09
CA LYS A 412 11.49 20.23 31.05
C LYS A 412 10.86 19.00 30.39
N MET A 413 9.69 18.57 30.87
CA MET A 413 8.91 17.52 30.22
C MET A 413 8.20 18.11 28.99
N PRO A 414 8.44 17.58 27.77
CA PRO A 414 7.75 18.04 26.58
C PRO A 414 6.27 17.66 26.60
N GLY A 415 5.45 18.42 25.88
CA GLY A 415 4.06 18.04 25.59
C GLY A 415 4.00 16.96 24.51
N TYR A 416 3.05 16.03 24.66
CA TYR A 416 2.85 14.91 23.76
C TYR A 416 1.53 14.99 22.97
N SER A 417 0.89 16.16 22.94
CA SER A 417 -0.42 16.33 22.31
C SER A 417 -0.43 15.98 20.81
N ALA A 418 0.69 16.19 20.12
CA ALA A 418 0.86 15.90 18.70
C ALA A 418 1.18 14.42 18.42
N GLN A 419 1.72 13.68 19.40
CA GLN A 419 2.18 12.29 19.22
C GLN A 419 1.21 11.25 19.78
N ILE A 420 0.45 11.59 20.83
CA ILE A 420 -0.44 10.67 21.54
C ILE A 420 -1.86 11.22 21.44
N LYS A 421 -2.82 10.42 20.96
CA LYS A 421 -4.24 10.82 20.84
C LYS A 421 -4.86 11.08 22.22
N ALA A 422 -5.95 11.85 22.28
CA ALA A 422 -6.59 12.18 23.56
C ALA A 422 -7.05 10.91 24.31
N GLU A 423 -7.68 9.97 23.62
CA GLU A 423 -8.10 8.68 24.18
C GLU A 423 -6.91 7.90 24.78
N ASP A 424 -5.78 7.89 24.07
CA ASP A 424 -4.56 7.22 24.51
C ASP A 424 -3.92 7.95 25.71
N ARG A 425 -4.01 9.28 25.79
CA ARG A 425 -3.56 10.05 26.97
C ARG A 425 -4.42 9.75 28.19
N TRP A 426 -5.73 9.61 28.04
CA TRP A 426 -6.61 9.15 29.13
C TRP A 426 -6.33 7.70 29.54
N ALA A 427 -6.01 6.82 28.59
CA ALA A 427 -5.56 5.46 28.90
C ALA A 427 -4.24 5.46 29.69
N ILE A 428 -3.29 6.35 29.34
CA ILE A 428 -2.05 6.54 30.12
C ILE A 428 -2.39 7.01 31.54
N VAL A 429 -3.30 7.98 31.72
CA VAL A 429 -3.74 8.44 33.05
C VAL A 429 -4.26 7.26 33.88
N ALA A 430 -5.14 6.43 33.33
CA ALA A 430 -5.63 5.22 33.99
C ALA A 430 -4.48 4.27 34.39
N TYR A 431 -3.50 4.06 33.50
CA TYR A 431 -2.34 3.23 33.79
C TYR A 431 -1.43 3.84 34.87
N VAL A 432 -1.25 5.15 34.92
CA VAL A 432 -0.50 5.81 36.01
C VAL A 432 -1.20 5.60 37.36
N ARG A 433 -2.54 5.66 37.41
CA ARG A 433 -3.29 5.31 38.61
C ARG A 433 -3.13 3.85 39.01
N ALA A 434 -3.08 2.95 38.03
CA ALA A 434 -2.77 1.54 38.30
C ALA A 434 -1.35 1.35 38.84
N LEU A 435 -0.36 2.10 38.33
CA LEU A 435 1.00 2.09 38.86
C LEU A 435 1.05 2.57 40.31
N GLN A 436 0.38 3.68 40.64
CA GLN A 436 0.28 4.19 42.01
C GLN A 436 -0.32 3.14 42.95
N ARG A 437 -1.45 2.53 42.55
CA ARG A 437 -2.08 1.45 43.31
C ARG A 437 -1.22 0.20 43.42
N SER A 438 -0.34 -0.08 42.45
CA SER A 438 0.53 -1.27 42.51
C SER A 438 1.51 -1.27 43.67
N GLN A 439 1.85 -0.11 44.23
CA GLN A 439 2.75 0.00 45.38
C GLN A 439 2.00 -0.02 46.72
N ASP A 440 0.75 0.45 46.74
CA ASP A 440 -0.04 0.68 47.95
C ASP A 440 -1.35 -0.13 48.01
N ALA A 441 -1.48 -1.20 47.21
CA ALA A 441 -2.69 -2.02 47.19
C ALA A 441 -2.86 -2.81 48.50
N SER A 442 -3.94 -2.51 49.25
CA SER A 442 -4.35 -3.35 50.38
C SER A 442 -4.98 -4.66 49.89
N ILE A 443 -4.72 -5.75 50.61
CA ILE A 443 -5.36 -7.06 50.42
C ILE A 443 -6.90 -6.98 50.54
N ASP A 444 -7.42 -5.95 51.23
CA ASP A 444 -8.86 -5.73 51.38
C ASP A 444 -9.56 -5.33 50.07
N LEU A 445 -8.80 -4.85 49.07
CA LEU A 445 -9.31 -4.48 47.75
C LEU A 445 -9.51 -5.71 46.84
N VAL A 446 -9.04 -6.88 47.25
CA VAL A 446 -9.15 -8.12 46.48
C VAL A 446 -10.56 -8.70 46.63
N PRO A 447 -11.26 -9.03 45.52
CA PRO A 447 -12.53 -9.74 45.56
C PRO A 447 -12.44 -11.04 46.38
N LYS A 448 -13.47 -11.33 47.19
CA LYS A 448 -13.46 -12.45 48.15
C LYS A 448 -13.19 -13.82 47.51
N ASP A 449 -13.59 -13.99 46.26
CA ASP A 449 -13.38 -15.20 45.44
C ASP A 449 -11.91 -15.40 45.02
N GLN A 450 -11.10 -14.33 45.03
CA GLN A 450 -9.68 -14.37 44.64
C GLN A 450 -8.71 -14.30 45.82
N LEU A 451 -9.21 -13.98 47.02
CA LEU A 451 -8.40 -13.73 48.21
C LEU A 451 -7.45 -14.88 48.56
N GLU A 452 -7.96 -16.12 48.58
CA GLU A 452 -7.17 -17.31 48.93
C GLU A 452 -6.09 -17.61 47.88
N LYS A 453 -6.40 -17.38 46.60
CA LYS A 453 -5.44 -17.55 45.51
C LYS A 453 -4.30 -16.52 45.62
N ILE A 454 -4.63 -15.26 45.88
CA ILE A 454 -3.63 -14.19 46.00
C ILE A 454 -2.78 -14.36 47.26
N LYS A 455 -3.37 -14.76 48.40
CA LYS A 455 -2.59 -15.08 49.61
C LYS A 455 -1.57 -16.18 49.40
N LYS A 456 -1.96 -17.24 48.67
CA LYS A 456 -1.05 -18.32 48.31
C LYS A 456 0.10 -17.82 47.42
N GLN A 457 -0.22 -17.04 46.39
CA GLN A 457 0.79 -16.44 45.51
C GLN A 457 1.73 -15.50 46.27
N GLN A 458 1.20 -14.71 47.20
CA GLN A 458 2.00 -13.84 48.05
C GLN A 458 3.00 -14.63 48.89
N ALA A 459 2.56 -15.71 49.56
CA ALA A 459 3.45 -16.57 50.34
C ALA A 459 4.53 -17.26 49.48
N GLU A 460 4.18 -17.68 48.26
CA GLU A 460 5.15 -18.25 47.30
C GLU A 460 6.21 -17.23 46.87
N VAL A 461 5.79 -15.99 46.58
CA VAL A 461 6.70 -14.89 46.20
C VAL A 461 7.57 -14.46 47.38
N GLU A 462 7.01 -14.32 48.59
CA GLU A 462 7.78 -13.99 49.80
C GLU A 462 8.83 -15.06 50.12
N ALA A 463 8.48 -16.34 49.96
CA ALA A 463 9.42 -17.44 50.11
C ALA A 463 10.53 -17.41 49.05
N ALA A 464 10.19 -17.09 47.79
CA ALA A 464 11.16 -16.96 46.70
C ALA A 464 12.12 -15.78 46.92
N LEU A 465 11.60 -14.60 47.29
CA LEU A 465 12.40 -13.42 47.58
C LEU A 465 13.32 -13.64 48.80
N LYS A 466 12.82 -14.33 49.84
CA LYS A 466 13.64 -14.70 50.99
C LYS A 466 14.77 -15.64 50.59
N ALA A 467 14.50 -16.66 49.78
CA ALA A 467 15.52 -17.57 49.28
C ALA A 467 16.56 -16.87 48.38
N GLU A 468 16.14 -15.85 47.61
CA GLU A 468 17.03 -15.05 46.78
C GLU A 468 17.90 -14.10 47.62
N ALA A 469 17.34 -13.49 48.66
CA ALA A 469 18.08 -12.68 49.63
C ALA A 469 19.07 -13.52 50.45
N ASP A 470 18.67 -14.72 50.90
CA ASP A 470 19.54 -15.64 51.63
C ASP A 470 20.72 -16.11 50.75
N LYS A 471 20.48 -16.35 49.45
CA LYS A 471 21.55 -16.65 48.47
C LYS A 471 22.47 -15.47 48.22
N ALA A 472 21.93 -14.25 48.11
CA ALA A 472 22.73 -13.05 47.90
C ALA A 472 23.63 -12.76 49.12
N ASN A 473 23.13 -12.97 50.33
CA ASN A 473 23.91 -12.82 51.57
C ASN A 473 24.97 -13.93 51.71
N ALA A 474 24.65 -15.18 51.42
CA ALA A 474 25.63 -16.27 51.45
C ALA A 474 26.74 -16.08 50.40
N GLY A 475 26.41 -15.51 49.24
CA GLY A 475 27.39 -15.16 48.21
C GLY A 475 28.30 -13.99 48.61
N ALA A 476 27.79 -13.03 49.39
CA ALA A 476 28.57 -11.93 49.95
C ALA A 476 29.52 -12.40 51.05
N GLU A 477 29.07 -13.30 51.96
CA GLU A 477 29.93 -13.91 52.98
C GLU A 477 31.05 -14.77 52.38
N SER A 478 30.77 -15.53 51.30
CA SER A 478 31.82 -16.29 50.61
C SER A 478 32.83 -15.41 49.86
N ALA A 479 32.44 -14.21 49.44
CA ALA A 479 33.34 -13.26 48.78
C ALA A 479 34.24 -12.50 49.78
N GLU A 480 33.77 -12.30 51.02
CA GLU A 480 34.60 -11.76 52.10
C GLU A 480 35.62 -12.79 52.62
N GLU A 481 35.27 -14.08 52.68
CA GLU A 481 36.19 -15.15 53.09
C GLU A 481 37.30 -15.42 52.06
N GLU A 482 37.05 -15.20 50.76
CA GLU A 482 38.05 -15.29 49.69
C GLU A 482 39.03 -14.09 49.69
N THR A 483 38.60 -12.92 50.18
CA THR A 483 39.49 -11.74 50.32
C THR A 483 40.40 -11.79 51.54
N ASP A 484 40.00 -12.48 52.61
CA ASP A 484 40.86 -12.65 53.81
C ASP A 484 41.95 -13.73 53.63
N ALA A 485 41.77 -14.68 52.70
CA ALA A 485 42.79 -15.69 52.38
C ALA A 485 43.94 -15.13 51.49
N ASP A 486 43.69 -14.08 50.71
CA ASP A 486 44.68 -13.49 49.78
C ASP A 486 45.59 -12.43 50.45
N THR A 487 45.30 -12.06 51.70
CA THR A 487 46.12 -11.08 52.47
C THR A 487 47.20 -11.72 53.34
N SER A 488 47.22 -13.05 53.51
CA SER A 488 48.27 -13.74 54.29
C SER A 488 49.52 -14.13 53.49
N ASP A 489 49.50 -14.06 52.15
CA ASP A 489 50.63 -14.44 51.28
C ASP A 489 51.45 -13.23 50.75
N ALA A 490 51.09 -12.00 51.13
CA ALA A 490 51.73 -10.78 50.62
C ALA A 490 52.78 -10.13 51.56
N GLU A 491 53.08 -10.70 52.74
CA GLU A 491 54.03 -10.11 53.70
C GLU A 491 55.47 -10.67 53.64
N THR A 492 55.86 -11.34 52.55
CA THR A 492 57.26 -11.79 52.36
C THR A 492 57.83 -11.51 50.97
N SER A 493 57.80 -10.28 50.47
CA SER A 493 58.69 -9.88 49.36
C SER A 493 58.80 -8.37 49.12
N GLU A 494 59.20 -7.57 50.11
CA GLU A 494 59.70 -6.22 49.86
C GLU A 494 60.95 -5.94 50.70
N ASP A 495 62.03 -6.64 50.39
CA ASP A 495 63.39 -6.24 50.78
C ASP A 495 64.39 -6.87 49.80
N ALA A 496 64.51 -6.26 48.62
CA ALA A 496 65.74 -6.19 47.81
C ALA A 496 65.40 -5.77 46.38
N LYS A 497 65.78 -4.55 46.03
CA LYS A 497 66.65 -4.23 44.88
C LYS A 497 66.58 -2.74 44.56
N ASP A 498 67.43 -2.01 45.26
CA ASP A 498 68.10 -0.85 44.70
C ASP A 498 69.51 -1.33 44.33
N GLU A 499 69.82 -1.35 43.03
CA GLU A 499 71.16 -1.19 42.42
C GLU A 499 71.16 -1.71 40.96
N SER A 500 71.23 -0.73 40.05
CA SER A 500 71.95 -0.73 38.75
C SER A 500 72.03 -2.02 37.91
N ALA A 501 71.35 -2.01 36.75
CA ALA A 501 71.91 -2.11 35.39
C ALA A 501 70.79 -2.34 34.35
#